data_AF-A0A1C5BDM5-F1
#
_entry.id   AF-A0A1C5BDM5-F1
#
_cell.length_a   1.000
_cell.length_b   1.000
_cell.length_c   1.000
_cell.angle_alpha   90.00
_cell.angle_beta   90.00
_cell.angle_gamma   90.00
#
_symmetry.space_group_name_H-M   'P 1'
#
loop_
_entity.id
_entity.type
_entity.pdbx_description
1 polymer ?
#
loop_
_entity_poly.entity_id
_entity_poly.type
_entity_poly.pdbx_seq_one_letter_code
_entity_poly.pdbx_strand_id
1 'polypeptide(L)'
;MMTRRPPPYEDVRMSDIPSSALPRQVADAYVDAFIELDPIAGTYLGVAESSRRLPDFSPAGQEALAELARTTLAKLDAAEQLPGADSDAERRCGRLLRERLTAELAVHEADEGLRTVSNLSSPAHSIREVFTVTPTETDEDWAAVVDRLRAVPAALEGYRESLALGLERKLLGGPRATATFIDQLDEWSGEDGTGFFQDFAAAGPASLRTDLDDGARRATESVAALRDWMRDVYAPAVEGAPDTVGRERYARWSRYFNGTDLDLDEAYAYGWSEYHRLLAEMRTEAEKVLPGAGPWEALAHLDVHGKHIEGVDEVQAWLQSLMDEAIEALDGTHFELAERVRKVESRIAPPGGAAAPYYTGPSEDFSRPGRTWLPTMGETRFPVYDLVSTWYHEGVPGHHLQIAQWTHVADSLSRYQASIGGVSANAEGWALYAERLMDELGFLPDAERRLGYLDAQMMRACRVIVDIGMHAEMEIPADSPFHPGERWTPELAQEFFGNHSGRPADFVES
;
A
#
# COMPACT_ATOMS: atom_id res chain seq x y z
N MET A 1 -22.96 39.21 0.16
CA MET A 1 -22.58 39.03 -1.26
C MET A 1 -21.11 38.62 -1.26
N MET A 2 -20.85 37.37 -0.88
CA MET A 2 -19.51 36.77 -0.88
C MET A 2 -19.21 36.34 -2.31
N THR A 3 -18.21 36.97 -2.92
CA THR A 3 -17.68 36.57 -4.21
C THR A 3 -17.03 35.19 -4.06
N ARG A 4 -17.72 34.13 -4.48
CA ARG A 4 -17.11 32.82 -4.70
C ARG A 4 -15.96 33.04 -5.71
N ARG A 5 -14.72 32.80 -5.29
CA ARG A 5 -13.65 32.52 -6.24
C ARG A 5 -14.09 31.28 -7.05
N PRO A 6 -13.94 31.27 -8.38
CA PRO A 6 -14.09 30.03 -9.12
C PRO A 6 -13.12 28.98 -8.55
N PRO A 7 -13.52 27.71 -8.45
CA PRO A 7 -12.62 26.67 -7.95
C PRO A 7 -11.39 26.58 -8.88
N PRO A 8 -10.20 26.30 -8.36
CA PRO A 8 -8.95 26.30 -9.15
C PRO A 8 -8.87 25.20 -10.24
N TYR A 9 -9.93 24.40 -10.42
CA TYR A 9 -9.96 23.18 -11.23
C TYR A 9 -10.85 23.25 -12.48
N GLU A 10 -11.50 24.37 -12.81
CA GLU A 10 -12.36 24.49 -14.01
C GLU A 10 -11.61 24.25 -15.35
N ASP A 11 -10.28 24.14 -15.33
CA ASP A 11 -9.44 24.00 -16.54
C ASP A 11 -8.50 22.79 -16.55
N VAL A 12 -8.59 21.84 -15.59
CA VAL A 12 -7.83 20.59 -15.70
C VAL A 12 -8.52 19.68 -16.71
N ARG A 13 -8.19 19.92 -17.98
CA ARG A 13 -8.58 19.06 -19.09
C ARG A 13 -7.40 18.14 -19.38
N MET A 14 -7.68 16.86 -19.62
CA MET A 14 -6.79 16.06 -20.44
C MET A 14 -6.40 16.92 -21.63
N SER A 15 -5.09 17.08 -21.86
CA SER A 15 -4.52 17.83 -22.99
C SER A 15 -5.31 17.52 -24.28
N ASP A 16 -5.36 18.48 -25.22
CA ASP A 16 -6.05 18.30 -26.50
C ASP A 16 -5.43 17.13 -27.28
N ILE A 17 -5.84 15.90 -26.94
CA ILE A 17 -5.41 14.70 -27.61
C ILE A 17 -6.05 14.68 -28.99
N PRO A 18 -5.31 14.30 -30.05
CA PRO A 18 -5.87 14.18 -31.37
C PRO A 18 -7.08 13.25 -31.36
N SER A 19 -8.10 13.52 -32.19
CA SER A 19 -9.24 12.61 -32.38
C SER A 19 -8.84 11.23 -32.93
N SER A 20 -7.58 11.10 -33.38
CA SER A 20 -6.96 9.85 -33.81
C SER A 20 -6.15 9.14 -32.72
N ALA A 21 -6.24 9.57 -31.45
CA ALA A 21 -5.47 8.98 -30.35
C ALA A 21 -5.92 7.54 -30.05
N LEU A 22 -4.97 6.60 -30.01
CA LEU A 22 -5.19 5.21 -29.63
C LEU A 22 -5.21 5.02 -28.10
N PRO A 23 -5.70 3.89 -27.56
CA PRO A 23 -5.83 3.65 -26.12
C PRO A 23 -4.61 4.00 -25.26
N ARG A 24 -3.38 3.66 -25.68
CA ARG A 24 -2.16 4.03 -24.94
C ARG A 24 -1.96 5.54 -24.85
N GLN A 25 -2.27 6.28 -25.90
CA GLN A 25 -2.15 7.74 -25.91
C GLN A 25 -3.23 8.40 -25.03
N VAL A 26 -4.43 7.81 -24.96
CA VAL A 26 -5.47 8.21 -24.00
C VAL A 26 -4.99 7.98 -22.57
N ALA A 27 -4.38 6.82 -22.30
CA ALA A 27 -3.85 6.47 -21.00
C ALA A 27 -2.72 7.41 -20.56
N ASP A 28 -1.80 7.76 -21.46
CA ASP A 28 -0.70 8.69 -21.15
C ASP A 28 -1.20 10.11 -20.87
N ALA A 29 -2.17 10.58 -21.65
CA ALA A 29 -2.80 11.88 -21.40
C ALA A 29 -3.61 11.91 -20.11
N TYR A 30 -4.11 10.76 -19.65
CA TYR A 30 -4.75 10.65 -18.33
C TYR A 30 -3.72 10.83 -17.22
N VAL A 31 -2.53 10.23 -17.33
CA VAL A 31 -1.45 10.42 -16.33
C VAL A 31 -1.10 11.90 -16.17
N ASP A 32 -0.94 12.63 -17.28
CA ASP A 32 -0.62 14.07 -17.23
C ASP A 32 -1.70 14.87 -16.51
N ALA A 33 -2.98 14.61 -16.83
CA ALA A 33 -4.10 15.30 -16.18
C ALA A 33 -4.28 14.89 -14.72
N PHE A 34 -4.00 13.62 -14.41
CA PHE A 34 -4.09 13.07 -13.05
C PHE A 34 -3.07 13.73 -12.14
N ILE A 35 -1.81 13.91 -12.59
CA ILE A 35 -0.75 14.57 -11.81
C ILE A 35 -1.11 16.02 -11.45
N GLU A 36 -1.87 16.72 -12.30
CA GLU A 36 -2.34 18.08 -12.00
C GLU A 36 -3.38 18.12 -10.88
N LEU A 37 -4.20 17.06 -10.74
CA LEU A 37 -5.18 16.91 -9.66
C LEU A 37 -4.57 16.26 -8.41
N ASP A 38 -3.62 15.35 -8.60
CA ASP A 38 -2.87 14.65 -7.57
C ASP A 38 -1.34 14.88 -7.71
N PRO A 39 -0.83 16.02 -7.20
CA PRO A 39 0.60 16.29 -7.18
C PRO A 39 1.42 15.34 -6.29
N ILE A 40 0.79 14.54 -5.42
CA ILE A 40 1.53 13.52 -4.66
C ILE A 40 2.02 12.46 -5.63
N ALA A 41 1.13 11.94 -6.49
CA ALA A 41 1.51 11.01 -7.55
C ALA A 41 2.60 11.61 -8.46
N GLY A 42 2.47 12.89 -8.81
CA GLY A 42 3.50 13.61 -9.57
C GLY A 42 4.90 13.58 -8.92
N THR A 43 5.00 13.73 -7.60
CA THR A 43 6.28 13.61 -6.88
C THR A 43 6.84 12.19 -6.96
N TYR A 44 6.03 11.15 -6.77
CA TYR A 44 6.48 9.76 -6.92
C TYR A 44 6.97 9.45 -8.34
N LEU A 45 6.41 10.12 -9.35
CA LEU A 45 6.82 10.02 -10.76
C LEU A 45 7.96 10.96 -11.15
N GLY A 46 8.51 11.72 -10.20
CA GLY A 46 9.65 12.61 -10.45
C GLY A 46 9.32 13.92 -11.19
N VAL A 47 8.04 14.34 -11.22
CA VAL A 47 7.64 15.63 -11.80
C VAL A 47 7.97 16.76 -10.82
N ALA A 48 9.00 17.55 -11.14
CA ALA A 48 9.57 18.57 -10.26
C ALA A 48 8.54 19.61 -9.78
N GLU A 49 7.65 20.06 -10.66
CA GLU A 49 6.61 21.04 -10.34
C GLU A 49 5.59 20.52 -9.32
N SER A 50 5.44 19.20 -9.22
CA SER A 50 4.51 18.57 -8.30
C SER A 50 4.97 18.71 -6.85
N SER A 51 6.28 18.76 -6.60
CA SER A 51 6.91 18.88 -5.28
C SER A 51 6.51 20.13 -4.48
N ARG A 52 5.85 21.10 -5.12
CA ARG A 52 5.36 22.35 -4.51
C ARG A 52 3.91 22.27 -4.02
N ARG A 53 3.15 21.28 -4.47
CA ARG A 53 1.68 21.23 -4.33
C ARG A 53 1.23 20.00 -3.54
N LEU A 54 -0.03 20.04 -3.11
CA LEU A 54 -0.78 18.93 -2.54
C LEU A 54 -2.15 18.82 -3.23
N PRO A 55 -2.79 17.64 -3.23
CA PRO A 55 -4.13 17.45 -3.78
C PRO A 55 -5.19 18.23 -3.01
N ASP A 56 -6.31 18.53 -3.67
CA ASP A 56 -7.54 18.97 -3.00
C ASP A 56 -8.32 17.73 -2.54
N PHE A 57 -8.33 17.47 -1.25
CA PHE A 57 -9.05 16.36 -0.65
C PHE A 57 -10.52 16.68 -0.30
N SER A 58 -11.01 17.87 -0.65
CA SER A 58 -12.42 18.26 -0.48
C SER A 58 -13.35 17.47 -1.41
N PRO A 59 -14.68 17.51 -1.19
CA PRO A 59 -15.63 16.88 -2.10
C PRO A 59 -15.51 17.40 -3.54
N ALA A 60 -15.09 18.66 -3.73
CA ALA A 60 -14.88 19.22 -5.05
C ALA A 60 -13.65 18.62 -5.75
N GLY A 61 -12.56 18.40 -5.02
CA GLY A 61 -11.37 17.74 -5.56
C GLY A 61 -11.62 16.26 -5.89
N GLN A 62 -12.37 15.55 -5.03
CA GLN A 62 -12.82 14.18 -5.32
C GLN A 62 -13.69 14.12 -6.59
N GLU A 63 -14.63 15.05 -6.77
CA GLU A 63 -15.45 15.11 -7.98
C GLU A 63 -14.62 15.48 -9.24
N ALA A 64 -13.57 16.30 -9.10
CA ALA A 64 -12.68 16.60 -10.22
C ALA A 64 -11.92 15.35 -10.72
N LEU A 65 -11.44 14.50 -9.81
CA LEU A 65 -10.84 13.21 -10.16
C LEU A 65 -11.86 12.27 -10.82
N ALA A 66 -13.08 12.22 -10.29
CA ALA A 66 -14.15 11.42 -10.89
C ALA A 66 -14.52 11.91 -12.31
N GLU A 67 -14.59 13.22 -12.52
CA GLU A 67 -14.88 13.78 -13.84
C GLU A 67 -13.74 13.53 -14.84
N LEU A 68 -12.49 13.57 -14.38
CA LEU A 68 -11.35 13.13 -15.19
C LEU A 68 -11.47 11.66 -15.58
N ALA A 69 -11.86 10.77 -14.66
CA ALA A 69 -12.08 9.36 -14.95
C ALA A 69 -13.21 9.17 -15.99
N ARG A 70 -14.36 9.83 -15.83
CA ARG A 70 -15.49 9.76 -16.78
C ARG A 70 -15.09 10.27 -18.17
N THR A 71 -14.40 11.41 -18.23
CA THR A 71 -13.92 11.99 -19.49
C THR A 71 -12.93 11.06 -20.19
N THR A 72 -12.02 10.46 -19.42
CA THR A 72 -11.04 9.49 -19.95
C THR A 72 -11.72 8.25 -20.51
N LEU A 73 -12.72 7.69 -19.81
CA LEU A 73 -13.49 6.54 -20.29
C LEU A 73 -14.22 6.85 -21.61
N ALA A 74 -14.85 8.02 -21.73
CA ALA A 74 -15.51 8.42 -22.97
C ALA A 74 -14.52 8.58 -24.14
N LYS A 75 -13.31 9.09 -23.87
CA LYS A 75 -12.23 9.15 -24.88
C LYS A 75 -11.69 7.77 -25.23
N LEU A 76 -11.57 6.89 -24.24
CA LEU A 76 -11.14 5.50 -24.45
C LEU A 76 -12.14 4.74 -25.32
N ASP A 77 -13.44 4.91 -25.10
CA ASP A 77 -14.50 4.31 -25.95
C ASP A 77 -14.32 4.70 -27.42
N ALA A 78 -14.02 5.98 -27.70
CA ALA A 78 -13.77 6.44 -29.05
C ALA A 78 -12.45 5.88 -29.62
N ALA A 79 -11.39 5.85 -28.82
CA ALA A 79 -10.07 5.35 -29.20
C ALA A 79 -10.08 3.86 -29.56
N GLU A 80 -10.86 3.04 -28.84
CA GLU A 80 -10.99 1.60 -29.09
C GLU A 80 -11.66 1.26 -30.42
N GLN A 81 -12.35 2.22 -31.07
CA GLN A 81 -12.97 2.04 -32.38
C GLN A 81 -12.06 2.45 -33.56
N LEU A 82 -10.88 3.01 -33.29
CA LEU A 82 -9.98 3.48 -34.33
C LEU A 82 -9.18 2.34 -34.96
N PRO A 83 -8.84 2.43 -36.26
CA PRO A 83 -7.93 1.47 -36.89
C PRO A 83 -6.59 1.36 -36.13
N GLY A 84 -6.20 0.14 -35.76
CA GLY A 84 -4.98 -0.15 -34.99
C GLY A 84 -5.18 -0.31 -33.48
N ALA A 85 -6.35 0.07 -32.95
CA ALA A 85 -6.72 -0.16 -31.55
C ALA A 85 -6.91 -1.65 -31.21
N ASP A 86 -7.08 -2.49 -32.24
CA ASP A 86 -7.20 -3.94 -32.12
C ASP A 86 -5.85 -4.64 -31.90
N SER A 87 -4.72 -3.93 -31.92
CA SER A 87 -3.44 -4.54 -31.58
C SER A 87 -3.38 -4.96 -30.10
N ASP A 88 -2.61 -6.02 -29.82
CA ASP A 88 -2.47 -6.60 -28.49
C ASP A 88 -2.03 -5.60 -27.41
N ALA A 89 -1.15 -4.67 -27.75
CA ALA A 89 -0.65 -3.65 -26.82
C ALA A 89 -1.74 -2.63 -26.46
N GLU A 90 -2.48 -2.13 -27.46
CA GLU A 90 -3.58 -1.18 -27.25
C GLU A 90 -4.72 -1.83 -26.45
N ARG A 91 -5.11 -3.06 -26.78
CA ARG A 91 -6.17 -3.78 -26.04
C ARG A 91 -5.83 -4.02 -24.57
N ARG A 92 -4.58 -4.38 -24.26
CA ARG A 92 -4.15 -4.60 -22.85
C ARG A 92 -4.14 -3.29 -22.06
N CYS A 93 -3.63 -2.21 -22.66
CA CYS A 93 -3.64 -0.89 -22.03
C CYS A 93 -5.07 -0.40 -21.77
N GLY A 94 -5.92 -0.42 -22.81
CA GLY A 94 -7.32 -0.02 -22.70
C GLY A 94 -8.09 -0.84 -21.67
N ARG A 95 -7.87 -2.16 -21.62
CA ARG A 95 -8.49 -3.03 -20.61
C ARG A 95 -8.10 -2.61 -19.18
N LEU A 96 -6.82 -2.38 -18.92
CA LEU A 96 -6.36 -1.96 -17.59
C LEU A 96 -6.93 -0.60 -17.20
N LEU A 97 -6.79 0.40 -18.08
CA LEU A 97 -7.28 1.76 -17.82
C LEU A 97 -8.79 1.75 -17.54
N ARG A 98 -9.56 1.06 -18.37
CA ARG A 98 -11.01 0.93 -18.18
C ARG A 98 -11.37 0.31 -16.85
N GLU A 99 -10.69 -0.78 -16.50
CA GLU A 99 -10.98 -1.51 -15.28
C GLU A 99 -10.71 -0.66 -14.04
N ARG A 100 -9.53 -0.02 -13.95
CA ARG A 100 -9.16 0.86 -12.83
C ARG A 100 -10.10 2.05 -12.69
N LEU A 101 -10.34 2.80 -13.77
CA LEU A 101 -11.22 3.98 -13.71
C LEU A 101 -12.66 3.61 -13.35
N THR A 102 -13.15 2.45 -13.81
CA THR A 102 -14.50 1.99 -13.43
C THR A 102 -14.56 1.57 -11.96
N ALA A 103 -13.50 0.95 -11.43
CA ALA A 103 -13.42 0.61 -10.01
C ALA A 103 -13.32 1.86 -9.11
N GLU A 104 -12.51 2.84 -9.50
CA GLU A 104 -12.40 4.15 -8.83
C GLU A 104 -13.74 4.89 -8.82
N LEU A 105 -14.42 4.95 -9.97
CA LEU A 105 -15.75 5.56 -10.06
C LEU A 105 -16.78 4.84 -9.19
N ALA A 106 -16.75 3.51 -9.12
CA ALA A 106 -17.67 2.78 -8.26
C ALA A 106 -17.48 3.12 -6.77
N VAL A 107 -16.24 3.34 -6.33
CA VAL A 107 -15.88 3.81 -4.97
C VAL A 107 -16.36 5.24 -4.75
N HIS A 108 -16.13 6.14 -5.71
CA HIS A 108 -16.55 7.54 -5.66
C HIS A 108 -18.08 7.68 -5.62
N GLU A 109 -18.80 6.98 -6.50
CA GLU A 109 -20.27 7.02 -6.59
C GLU A 109 -20.97 6.47 -5.33
N ALA A 110 -20.25 5.66 -4.54
CA ALA A 110 -20.70 5.19 -3.24
C ALA A 110 -20.34 6.14 -2.07
N ASP A 111 -19.83 7.33 -2.38
CA ASP A 111 -19.37 8.34 -1.43
C ASP A 111 -18.36 7.78 -0.41
N GLU A 112 -17.57 6.77 -0.77
CA GLU A 112 -16.61 6.15 0.16
C GLU A 112 -15.52 7.16 0.58
N GLY A 113 -15.14 8.08 -0.32
CA GLY A 113 -14.20 9.17 -0.06
C GLY A 113 -14.64 10.16 1.03
N LEU A 114 -15.93 10.17 1.41
CA LEU A 114 -16.46 11.03 2.49
C LEU A 114 -16.31 10.40 3.88
N ARG A 115 -15.78 9.18 3.99
CA ARG A 115 -15.62 8.44 5.25
C ARG A 115 -14.32 7.66 5.32
N THR A 116 -13.31 8.09 4.56
CA THR A 116 -11.98 7.47 4.53
C THR A 116 -11.18 7.83 5.78
N VAL A 117 -11.37 7.05 6.85
CA VAL A 117 -10.54 7.07 8.06
C VAL A 117 -9.87 5.72 8.22
N SER A 118 -8.56 5.73 8.46
CA SER A 118 -7.71 4.52 8.52
C SER A 118 -6.52 4.80 9.43
N ASN A 119 -5.97 3.73 10.02
CA ASN A 119 -4.71 3.74 10.76
C ASN A 119 -3.48 3.53 9.85
N LEU A 120 -3.67 3.24 8.56
CA LEU A 120 -2.59 2.92 7.62
C LEU A 120 -2.57 3.83 6.41
N SER A 121 -3.74 4.16 5.83
CA SER A 121 -3.81 4.93 4.60
C SER A 121 -5.03 5.86 4.57
N SER A 122 -4.77 7.16 4.66
CA SER A 122 -5.76 8.23 4.54
C SER A 122 -5.13 9.46 3.89
N PRO A 123 -5.92 10.47 3.47
CA PRO A 123 -5.38 11.73 2.96
C PRO A 123 -4.29 12.36 3.85
N ALA A 124 -4.43 12.28 5.18
CA ALA A 124 -3.43 12.80 6.11
C ALA A 124 -2.12 12.00 6.07
N HIS A 125 -2.19 10.67 5.94
CA HIS A 125 -1.01 9.82 5.74
C HIS A 125 -0.28 10.21 4.46
N SER A 126 -1.00 10.33 3.33
CA SER A 126 -0.41 10.70 2.04
C SER A 126 0.26 12.09 2.08
N ILE A 127 -0.37 13.06 2.77
CA ILE A 127 0.22 14.40 2.97
C ILE A 127 1.53 14.33 3.77
N ARG A 128 1.61 13.49 4.81
CA ARG A 128 2.83 13.31 5.60
C ARG A 128 3.91 12.59 4.81
N GLU A 129 3.56 11.43 4.23
CA GLU A 129 4.49 10.52 3.58
C GLU A 129 5.20 11.15 2.37
N VAL A 130 4.50 11.98 1.59
CA VAL A 130 5.09 12.59 0.39
C VAL A 130 6.34 13.43 0.71
N PHE A 131 6.46 13.99 1.92
CA PHE A 131 7.67 14.73 2.32
C PHE A 131 8.91 13.83 2.38
N THR A 132 8.76 12.56 2.73
CA THR A 132 9.87 11.60 2.84
C THR A 132 10.50 11.24 1.49
N VAL A 133 9.76 11.47 0.40
CA VAL A 133 10.20 11.22 -0.98
C VAL A 133 10.38 12.51 -1.79
N THR A 134 10.07 13.67 -1.20
CA THR A 134 10.29 14.97 -1.84
C THR A 134 11.80 15.25 -1.89
N PRO A 135 12.37 15.70 -3.03
CA PRO A 135 13.77 16.11 -3.08
C PRO A 135 14.13 17.18 -2.03
N THR A 136 15.33 17.10 -1.46
CA THR A 136 15.82 18.04 -0.43
C THR A 136 17.34 18.32 -0.57
N GLU A 137 17.88 18.24 -1.78
CA GLU A 137 19.33 18.32 -2.01
C GLU A 137 19.82 19.76 -2.23
N THR A 138 18.98 20.61 -2.81
CA THR A 138 19.32 21.97 -3.23
C THR A 138 18.42 23.04 -2.57
N ASP A 139 18.84 24.30 -2.58
CA ASP A 139 18.00 25.41 -2.12
C ASP A 139 16.68 25.52 -2.90
N GLU A 140 16.66 25.12 -4.18
CA GLU A 140 15.44 25.09 -5.00
C GLU A 140 14.48 23.98 -4.55
N ASP A 141 15.02 22.81 -4.19
CA ASP A 141 14.23 21.70 -3.62
C ASP A 141 13.59 22.13 -2.29
N TRP A 142 14.37 22.79 -1.43
CA TRP A 142 13.86 23.31 -0.16
C TRP A 142 12.86 24.46 -0.36
N ALA A 143 13.00 25.26 -1.41
CA ALA A 143 11.98 26.25 -1.77
C ALA A 143 10.67 25.58 -2.19
N ALA A 144 10.72 24.42 -2.87
CA ALA A 144 9.54 23.64 -3.19
C ALA A 144 8.89 23.03 -1.93
N VAL A 145 9.72 22.54 -0.99
CA VAL A 145 9.26 22.08 0.33
C VAL A 145 8.53 23.19 1.09
N VAL A 146 9.05 24.43 1.08
CA VAL A 146 8.38 25.57 1.71
C VAL A 146 6.97 25.76 1.14
N ASP A 147 6.81 25.71 -0.18
CA ASP A 147 5.49 25.86 -0.83
C ASP A 147 4.56 24.70 -0.45
N ARG A 148 5.06 23.47 -0.41
CA ARG A 148 4.30 22.29 -0.01
C ARG A 148 3.87 22.35 1.46
N LEU A 149 4.75 22.77 2.37
CA LEU A 149 4.42 23.02 3.78
C LEU A 149 3.28 24.04 3.90
N ARG A 150 3.31 25.10 3.08
CA ARG A 150 2.25 26.12 3.04
C ARG A 150 0.93 25.60 2.47
N ALA A 151 0.94 24.52 1.69
CA ALA A 151 -0.25 23.87 1.15
C ALA A 151 -0.93 22.91 2.14
N VAL A 152 -0.20 22.38 3.13
CA VAL A 152 -0.73 21.39 4.11
C VAL A 152 -2.04 21.83 4.77
N PRO A 153 -2.19 23.07 5.29
CA PRO A 153 -3.43 23.48 5.93
C PRO A 153 -4.67 23.41 5.03
N ALA A 154 -4.52 23.74 3.75
CA ALA A 154 -5.64 23.69 2.81
C ALA A 154 -6.02 22.24 2.45
N ALA A 155 -5.02 21.37 2.28
CA ALA A 155 -5.24 19.96 1.99
C ALA A 155 -5.94 19.23 3.16
N LEU A 156 -5.50 19.48 4.41
CA LEU A 156 -6.14 18.91 5.60
C LEU A 156 -7.53 19.47 5.84
N GLU A 157 -7.77 20.76 5.56
CA GLU A 157 -9.11 21.34 5.65
C GLU A 157 -10.06 20.73 4.62
N GLY A 158 -9.62 20.51 3.38
CA GLY A 158 -10.41 19.79 2.37
C GLY A 158 -10.78 18.38 2.82
N TYR A 159 -9.82 17.63 3.40
CA TYR A 159 -10.11 16.32 3.98
C TYR A 159 -11.15 16.40 5.11
N ARG A 160 -11.03 17.38 6.02
CA ARG A 160 -12.00 17.63 7.09
C ARG A 160 -13.39 17.96 6.53
N GLU A 161 -13.48 18.76 5.45
CA GLU A 161 -14.74 19.06 4.77
C GLU A 161 -15.40 17.81 4.20
N SER A 162 -14.63 16.89 3.60
CA SER A 162 -15.14 15.62 3.09
C SER A 162 -15.72 14.75 4.21
N LEU A 163 -15.00 14.62 5.33
CA LEU A 163 -15.49 13.88 6.49
C LEU A 163 -16.73 14.52 7.12
N ALA A 164 -16.77 15.85 7.20
CA ALA A 164 -17.94 16.58 7.72
C ALA A 164 -19.18 16.35 6.85
N LEU A 165 -19.04 16.39 5.52
CA LEU A 165 -20.11 16.04 4.60
C LEU A 165 -20.54 14.58 4.72
N GLY A 166 -19.59 13.67 4.98
CA GLY A 166 -19.87 12.27 5.32
C GLY A 166 -20.78 12.15 6.55
N LEU A 167 -20.47 12.86 7.64
CA LEU A 167 -21.32 12.90 8.83
C LEU A 167 -22.73 13.43 8.53
N GLU A 168 -22.85 14.51 7.74
CA GLU A 168 -24.16 15.05 7.31
C GLU A 168 -24.98 14.02 6.53
N ARG A 169 -24.33 13.21 5.69
CA ARG A 169 -24.94 12.13 4.91
C ARG A 169 -25.08 10.81 5.69
N LYS A 170 -24.66 10.77 6.95
CA LYS A 170 -24.63 9.56 7.80
C LYS A 170 -23.76 8.44 7.24
N LEU A 171 -22.68 8.82 6.57
CA LEU A 171 -21.62 7.94 6.10
C LEU A 171 -20.55 7.91 7.19
N LEU A 172 -20.71 7.00 8.14
CA LEU A 172 -19.84 6.91 9.32
C LEU A 172 -18.60 6.07 9.00
N GLY A 173 -17.45 6.52 9.48
CA GLY A 173 -16.21 5.73 9.51
C GLY A 173 -16.17 4.76 10.69
N GLY A 174 -15.11 3.94 10.76
CA GLY A 174 -14.92 2.97 11.83
C GLY A 174 -14.43 3.63 13.14
N PRO A 175 -15.08 3.38 14.29
CA PRO A 175 -14.65 3.92 15.58
C PRO A 175 -13.22 3.53 15.96
N ARG A 176 -12.84 2.26 15.76
CA ARG A 176 -11.53 1.75 16.18
C ARG A 176 -10.39 2.39 15.39
N ALA A 177 -10.53 2.47 14.06
CA ALA A 177 -9.58 3.17 13.19
C ALA A 177 -9.52 4.67 13.50
N THR A 178 -10.64 5.29 13.88
CA THR A 178 -10.68 6.70 14.27
C THR A 178 -9.87 6.97 15.54
N ALA A 179 -9.96 6.10 16.55
CA ALA A 179 -9.18 6.23 17.78
C ALA A 179 -7.67 6.17 17.49
N THR A 180 -7.22 5.14 16.78
CA THR A 180 -5.80 5.02 16.39
C THR A 180 -5.32 6.20 15.56
N PHE A 181 -6.15 6.70 14.64
CA PHE A 181 -5.80 7.86 13.82
C PHE A 181 -5.67 9.14 14.65
N ILE A 182 -6.46 9.32 15.72
CA ILE A 182 -6.29 10.44 16.66
C ILE A 182 -4.92 10.36 17.34
N ASP A 183 -4.54 9.18 17.85
CA ASP A 183 -3.24 8.98 18.50
C ASP A 183 -2.07 9.29 17.55
N GLN A 184 -2.18 8.89 16.28
CA GLN A 184 -1.21 9.24 15.24
C GLN A 184 -1.13 10.76 15.00
N LEU A 185 -2.26 11.45 14.96
CA LEU A 185 -2.27 12.90 14.80
C LEU A 185 -1.70 13.62 16.03
N ASP A 186 -1.89 13.07 17.24
CA ASP A 186 -1.25 13.55 18.47
C ASP A 186 0.28 13.48 18.35
N GLU A 187 0.80 12.31 17.97
CA GLU A 187 2.23 12.11 17.71
C GLU A 187 2.76 13.10 16.66
N TRP A 188 2.10 13.19 15.50
CA TRP A 188 2.56 14.05 14.40
C TRP A 188 2.47 15.55 14.73
N SER A 189 1.59 15.93 15.66
CA SER A 189 1.47 17.30 16.15
C SER A 189 2.48 17.66 17.24
N GLY A 190 3.18 16.67 17.81
CA GLY A 190 4.26 16.86 18.77
C GLY A 190 3.81 16.92 20.24
N GLU A 191 2.88 16.07 20.68
CA GLU A 191 2.45 16.01 22.10
C GLU A 191 3.65 15.88 23.07
N ASP A 192 4.70 15.16 22.68
CA ASP A 192 5.91 14.91 23.46
C ASP A 192 7.18 15.66 22.96
N GLY A 193 7.04 16.65 22.06
CA GLY A 193 8.21 17.32 21.48
C GLY A 193 7.91 18.28 20.34
N THR A 194 8.70 18.20 19.27
CA THR A 194 8.47 18.92 18.02
C THR A 194 7.61 18.05 17.10
N GLY A 195 6.67 18.66 16.38
CA GLY A 195 5.82 17.92 15.44
C GLY A 195 6.59 17.46 14.20
N PHE A 196 6.06 16.47 13.48
CA PHE A 196 6.71 15.86 12.30
C PHE A 196 7.24 16.89 11.29
N PHE A 197 6.42 17.90 10.94
CA PHE A 197 6.82 18.90 9.94
C PHE A 197 7.94 19.81 10.44
N GLN A 198 8.00 20.08 11.75
CA GLN A 198 9.06 20.88 12.36
C GLN A 198 10.37 20.10 12.36
N ASP A 199 10.33 18.81 12.73
CA ASP A 199 11.49 17.93 12.68
C ASP A 199 12.01 17.76 11.26
N PHE A 200 11.13 17.54 10.29
CA PHE A 200 11.49 17.46 8.89
C PHE A 200 12.17 18.76 8.41
N ALA A 201 11.58 19.92 8.71
CA ALA A 201 12.10 21.21 8.29
C ALA A 201 13.42 21.61 8.98
N ALA A 202 13.77 20.98 10.11
CA ALA A 202 15.02 21.25 10.83
C ALA A 202 16.26 21.04 9.94
N ALA A 203 16.20 20.08 9.01
CA ALA A 203 17.31 19.76 8.09
C ALA A 203 17.55 20.81 6.98
N GLY A 204 16.65 21.78 6.79
CA GLY A 204 16.75 22.74 5.68
C GLY A 204 17.89 23.76 5.74
N PRO A 205 18.13 24.51 4.65
CA PRO A 205 19.21 25.49 4.60
C PRO A 205 18.91 26.73 5.42
N ALA A 206 19.95 27.40 5.93
CA ALA A 206 19.82 28.64 6.68
C ALA A 206 19.21 29.79 5.84
N SER A 207 19.37 29.75 4.51
CA SER A 207 18.82 30.73 3.56
C SER A 207 17.29 30.79 3.58
N LEU A 208 16.62 29.66 3.85
CA LEU A 208 15.16 29.51 3.85
C LEU A 208 14.58 29.31 5.26
N ARG A 209 15.41 29.45 6.31
CA ARG A 209 15.06 29.08 7.68
C ARG A 209 13.74 29.69 8.17
N THR A 210 13.57 30.99 7.97
CA THR A 210 12.34 31.69 8.38
C THR A 210 11.09 31.14 7.69
N ASP A 211 11.19 30.85 6.39
CA ASP A 211 10.06 30.34 5.60
C ASP A 211 9.74 28.88 5.94
N LEU A 212 10.76 28.07 6.18
CA LEU A 212 10.64 26.68 6.63
C LEU A 212 10.00 26.60 8.01
N ASP A 213 10.49 27.39 8.96
CA ASP A 213 9.97 27.40 10.33
C ASP A 213 8.50 27.88 10.35
N ASP A 214 8.13 28.90 9.56
CA ASP A 214 6.73 29.34 9.41
C ASP A 214 5.85 28.27 8.76
N GLY A 215 6.29 27.70 7.64
CA GLY A 215 5.56 26.67 6.91
C GLY A 215 5.32 25.43 7.78
N ALA A 216 6.37 24.94 8.45
CA ALA A 216 6.33 23.78 9.32
C ALA A 216 5.44 24.01 10.54
N ARG A 217 5.53 25.18 11.18
CA ARG A 217 4.65 25.55 12.29
C ARG A 217 3.19 25.53 11.86
N ARG A 218 2.85 26.15 10.71
CA ARG A 218 1.46 26.18 10.20
C ARG A 218 0.94 24.80 9.82
N ALA A 219 1.77 23.97 9.20
CA ALA A 219 1.44 22.58 8.88
C ALA A 219 1.14 21.79 10.18
N THR A 220 2.01 21.91 11.18
CA THR A 220 1.84 21.28 12.51
C THR A 220 0.57 21.75 13.22
N GLU A 221 0.31 23.07 13.22
CA GLU A 221 -0.93 23.64 13.77
C GLU A 221 -2.19 23.09 13.08
N SER A 222 -2.14 22.85 11.76
CA SER A 222 -3.27 22.24 11.04
C SER A 222 -3.47 20.75 11.33
N VAL A 223 -2.40 20.00 11.64
CA VAL A 223 -2.51 18.62 12.15
C VAL A 223 -3.20 18.62 13.51
N ALA A 224 -2.76 19.50 14.42
CA ALA A 224 -3.39 19.65 15.74
C ALA A 224 -4.87 20.05 15.63
N ALA A 225 -5.22 20.94 14.70
CA ALA A 225 -6.61 21.33 14.46
C ALA A 225 -7.46 20.18 13.91
N LEU A 226 -6.92 19.39 12.98
CA LEU A 226 -7.60 18.19 12.48
C LEU A 226 -7.80 17.18 13.61
N ARG A 227 -6.77 16.92 14.42
CA ARG A 227 -6.86 16.06 15.61
C ARG A 227 -7.98 16.51 16.54
N ASP A 228 -7.98 17.78 16.92
CA ASP A 228 -8.99 18.33 17.84
C ASP A 228 -10.39 18.14 17.28
N TRP A 229 -10.60 18.38 15.98
CA TRP A 229 -11.87 18.11 15.32
C TRP A 229 -12.21 16.61 15.29
N MET A 230 -11.25 15.74 14.99
CA MET A 230 -11.45 14.29 15.01
C MET A 230 -11.87 13.81 16.40
N ARG A 231 -11.17 14.26 17.45
CA ARG A 231 -11.45 13.90 18.85
C ARG A 231 -12.76 14.48 19.36
N ASP A 232 -13.02 15.76 19.10
CA ASP A 232 -14.10 16.48 19.76
C ASP A 232 -15.42 16.45 18.94
N VAL A 233 -15.35 16.13 17.65
CA VAL A 233 -16.51 16.11 16.74
C VAL A 233 -16.70 14.75 16.05
N TYR A 234 -15.68 14.24 15.36
CA TYR A 234 -15.85 13.05 14.52
C TYR A 234 -16.03 11.77 15.35
N ALA A 235 -15.13 11.52 16.31
CA ALA A 235 -15.15 10.34 17.17
C ALA A 235 -16.47 10.20 17.96
N PRO A 236 -17.00 11.24 18.63
CA PRO A 236 -18.32 11.18 19.25
C PRO A 236 -19.47 10.91 18.26
N ALA A 237 -19.35 11.37 17.00
CA ALA A 237 -20.36 11.14 15.98
C ALA A 237 -20.37 9.70 15.43
N VAL A 238 -19.22 9.01 15.48
CA VAL A 238 -19.08 7.63 14.99
C VAL A 238 -19.07 6.58 16.12
N GLU A 239 -19.01 6.94 17.40
CA GLU A 239 -18.86 6.01 18.55
C GLU A 239 -19.82 4.79 18.51
N GLY A 240 -21.06 4.97 18.03
CA GLY A 240 -22.05 3.90 17.92
C GLY A 240 -22.09 3.15 16.58
N ALA A 241 -21.18 3.47 15.65
CA ALA A 241 -21.07 2.78 14.36
C ALA A 241 -20.37 1.42 14.50
N PRO A 242 -20.68 0.43 13.64
CA PRO A 242 -19.91 -0.80 13.61
C PRO A 242 -18.53 -0.58 12.97
N ASP A 243 -17.52 -1.34 13.41
CA ASP A 243 -16.24 -1.45 12.71
C ASP A 243 -16.35 -2.30 11.43
N THR A 244 -17.43 -3.06 11.28
CA THR A 244 -17.72 -3.83 10.06
C THR A 244 -18.34 -2.93 8.99
N VAL A 245 -17.92 -3.10 7.73
CA VAL A 245 -18.41 -2.25 6.62
C VAL A 245 -19.66 -2.81 5.94
N GLY A 246 -19.98 -4.09 6.16
CA GLY A 246 -21.08 -4.79 5.52
C GLY A 246 -20.74 -5.29 4.11
N ARG A 247 -21.46 -6.33 3.67
CA ARG A 247 -21.18 -7.08 2.43
C ARG A 247 -21.11 -6.21 1.16
N GLU A 248 -21.98 -5.22 1.02
CA GLU A 248 -22.03 -4.38 -0.19
C GLU A 248 -20.78 -3.50 -0.32
N ARG A 249 -20.41 -2.79 0.76
CA ARG A 249 -19.21 -1.95 0.78
C ARG A 249 -17.96 -2.81 0.64
N TYR A 250 -17.94 -3.96 1.31
CA TYR A 250 -16.82 -4.90 1.22
C TYR A 250 -16.63 -5.43 -0.22
N ALA A 251 -17.70 -5.83 -0.91
CA ALA A 251 -17.61 -6.31 -2.30
C ALA A 251 -17.03 -5.25 -3.25
N ARG A 252 -17.39 -3.97 -3.05
CA ARG A 252 -16.88 -2.84 -3.83
C ARG A 252 -15.37 -2.64 -3.63
N TRP A 253 -14.93 -2.61 -2.38
CA TRP A 253 -13.50 -2.49 -2.06
C TRP A 253 -12.71 -3.73 -2.48
N SER A 254 -13.29 -4.92 -2.30
CA SER A 254 -12.72 -6.18 -2.78
C SER A 254 -12.48 -6.13 -4.29
N ARG A 255 -13.45 -5.65 -5.10
CA ARG A 255 -13.27 -5.41 -6.53
C ARG A 255 -12.12 -4.43 -6.81
N TYR A 256 -12.07 -3.31 -6.09
CA TYR A 256 -11.03 -2.29 -6.27
C TYR A 256 -9.62 -2.88 -6.10
N PHE A 257 -9.40 -3.64 -5.02
CA PHE A 257 -8.09 -4.25 -4.74
C PHE A 257 -7.77 -5.47 -5.61
N ASN A 258 -8.78 -6.24 -6.04
CA ASN A 258 -8.57 -7.48 -6.79
C ASN A 258 -8.62 -7.32 -8.32
N GLY A 259 -9.23 -6.24 -8.83
CA GLY A 259 -9.43 -6.05 -10.26
C GLY A 259 -10.43 -7.02 -10.90
N THR A 260 -11.25 -7.65 -10.07
CA THR A 260 -12.31 -8.58 -10.48
C THR A 260 -13.40 -8.62 -9.42
N ASP A 261 -14.63 -8.94 -9.83
CA ASP A 261 -15.71 -9.24 -8.89
C ASP A 261 -15.49 -10.65 -8.33
N LEU A 262 -15.23 -10.76 -7.03
CA LEU A 262 -15.12 -12.04 -6.34
C LEU A 262 -16.48 -12.49 -5.82
N ASP A 263 -16.77 -13.78 -5.91
CA ASP A 263 -17.79 -14.40 -5.07
C ASP A 263 -17.24 -14.48 -3.64
N LEU A 264 -17.78 -13.65 -2.75
CA LEU A 264 -17.31 -13.56 -1.36
C LEU A 264 -17.54 -14.85 -0.58
N ASP A 265 -18.60 -15.60 -0.88
CA ASP A 265 -18.89 -16.87 -0.20
C ASP A 265 -17.87 -17.94 -0.64
N GLU A 266 -17.54 -17.98 -1.94
CA GLU A 266 -16.50 -18.84 -2.49
C GLU A 266 -15.11 -18.48 -1.95
N ALA A 267 -14.75 -17.19 -1.96
CA ALA A 267 -13.46 -16.72 -1.47
C ALA A 267 -13.28 -17.00 0.03
N TYR A 268 -14.35 -16.84 0.83
CA TYR A 268 -14.35 -17.19 2.25
C TYR A 268 -14.15 -18.68 2.48
N ALA A 269 -14.89 -19.53 1.75
CA ALA A 269 -14.74 -20.98 1.82
C ALA A 269 -13.33 -21.43 1.36
N TYR A 270 -12.79 -20.79 0.33
CA TYR A 270 -11.42 -21.03 -0.13
C TYR A 270 -10.39 -20.69 0.95
N GLY A 271 -10.55 -19.56 1.66
CA GLY A 271 -9.69 -19.18 2.78
C GLY A 271 -9.58 -20.28 3.85
N TRP A 272 -10.72 -20.87 4.25
CA TRP A 272 -10.74 -22.00 5.18
C TRP A 272 -10.10 -23.27 4.62
N SER A 273 -10.32 -23.56 3.33
CA SER A 273 -9.68 -24.70 2.68
C SER A 273 -8.16 -24.58 2.70
N GLU A 274 -7.64 -23.38 2.46
CA GLU A 274 -6.21 -23.08 2.50
C GLU A 274 -5.67 -23.11 3.93
N TYR A 275 -6.42 -22.58 4.91
CA TYR A 275 -6.06 -22.72 6.32
C TYR A 275 -5.86 -24.19 6.72
N HIS A 276 -6.80 -25.08 6.38
CA HIS A 276 -6.67 -26.49 6.74
C HIS A 276 -5.50 -27.19 6.03
N ARG A 277 -5.27 -26.86 4.75
CA ARG A 277 -4.12 -27.37 3.99
C ARG A 277 -2.80 -26.93 4.61
N LEU A 278 -2.65 -25.62 4.85
CA LEU A 278 -1.45 -25.02 5.43
C LEU A 278 -1.19 -25.56 6.84
N LEU A 279 -2.23 -25.67 7.68
CA LEU A 279 -2.09 -26.22 9.03
C LEU A 279 -1.57 -27.66 9.03
N ALA A 280 -2.00 -28.49 8.09
CA ALA A 280 -1.51 -29.87 7.96
C ALA A 280 -0.02 -29.91 7.56
N GLU A 281 0.40 -29.04 6.65
CA GLU A 281 1.81 -28.93 6.26
C GLU A 281 2.68 -28.36 7.38
N MET A 282 2.21 -27.31 8.06
CA MET A 282 2.88 -26.71 9.21
C MET A 282 3.09 -27.73 10.32
N ARG A 283 2.09 -28.57 10.64
CA ARG A 283 2.24 -29.65 11.63
C ARG A 283 3.33 -30.65 11.24
N THR A 284 3.46 -30.93 9.95
CA THR A 284 4.48 -31.86 9.43
C THR A 284 5.88 -31.28 9.59
N GLU A 285 6.08 -29.98 9.32
CA GLU A 285 7.37 -29.32 9.51
C GLU A 285 7.68 -29.09 11.00
N ALA A 286 6.67 -28.72 11.79
CA ALA A 286 6.79 -28.52 13.24
C ALA A 286 7.30 -29.78 13.95
N GLU A 287 6.79 -30.97 13.60
CA GLU A 287 7.26 -32.25 14.18
C GLU A 287 8.75 -32.51 13.90
N LYS A 288 9.31 -31.98 12.80
CA LYS A 288 10.74 -32.09 12.48
C LYS A 288 11.58 -31.07 13.26
N VAL A 289 11.01 -29.91 13.58
CA VAL A 289 11.66 -28.82 14.33
C VAL A 289 11.65 -29.13 15.82
N LEU A 290 10.48 -29.42 16.38
CA LEU A 290 10.25 -29.68 17.80
C LEU A 290 9.21 -30.81 17.95
N PRO A 291 9.64 -32.08 18.08
CA PRO A 291 8.74 -33.23 18.15
C PRO A 291 7.68 -33.11 19.26
N GLY A 292 6.41 -33.31 18.90
CA GLY A 292 5.27 -33.23 19.81
C GLY A 292 4.70 -31.82 20.03
N ALA A 293 5.28 -30.78 19.45
CA ALA A 293 4.79 -29.41 19.53
C ALA A 293 3.82 -29.06 18.37
N GLY A 294 2.92 -28.12 18.63
CA GLY A 294 2.13 -27.48 17.58
C GLY A 294 2.97 -26.52 16.72
N PRO A 295 2.45 -26.07 15.55
CA PRO A 295 3.19 -25.17 14.68
C PRO A 295 3.68 -23.87 15.32
N TRP A 296 2.81 -23.16 16.04
CA TRP A 296 3.18 -21.90 16.68
C TRP A 296 4.11 -22.08 17.89
N GLU A 297 4.03 -23.23 18.58
CA GLU A 297 5.01 -23.59 19.61
C GLU A 297 6.40 -23.85 19.01
N ALA A 298 6.45 -24.49 17.82
CA ALA A 298 7.70 -24.69 17.09
C ALA A 298 8.28 -23.37 16.57
N LEU A 299 7.45 -22.43 16.09
CA LEU A 299 7.89 -21.07 15.70
C LEU A 299 8.47 -20.31 16.90
N ALA A 300 7.76 -20.27 18.04
CA ALA A 300 8.26 -19.65 19.26
C ALA A 300 9.57 -20.30 19.77
N HIS A 301 9.75 -21.61 19.54
CA HIS A 301 11.02 -22.27 19.80
C HIS A 301 12.14 -21.78 18.86
N LEU A 302 11.84 -21.56 17.58
CA LEU A 302 12.80 -21.06 16.60
C LEU A 302 13.25 -19.63 16.88
N ASP A 303 12.40 -18.76 17.45
CA ASP A 303 12.80 -17.42 17.89
C ASP A 303 13.98 -17.43 18.89
N VAL A 304 14.06 -18.48 19.72
CA VAL A 304 15.10 -18.60 20.73
C VAL A 304 16.24 -19.48 20.23
N HIS A 305 15.91 -20.63 19.66
CA HIS A 305 16.83 -21.75 19.41
C HIS A 305 17.10 -22.03 17.92
N GLY A 306 16.38 -21.39 17.02
CA GLY A 306 16.58 -21.51 15.57
C GLY A 306 17.89 -20.91 15.10
N LYS A 307 18.15 -21.00 13.79
CA LYS A 307 19.29 -20.32 13.19
C LYS A 307 19.05 -18.82 13.17
N HIS A 308 20.08 -18.08 13.56
CA HIS A 308 20.06 -16.63 13.57
C HIS A 308 21.26 -16.08 12.82
N ILE A 309 21.07 -14.90 12.22
CA ILE A 309 22.18 -14.07 11.78
C ILE A 309 22.42 -13.02 12.86
N GLU A 310 23.64 -12.99 13.37
CA GLU A 310 24.07 -12.05 14.41
C GLU A 310 24.76 -10.85 13.73
N GLY A 311 24.20 -9.67 13.94
CA GLY A 311 24.72 -8.41 13.40
C GLY A 311 23.96 -7.89 12.18
N VAL A 312 23.89 -6.56 12.09
CA VAL A 312 23.12 -5.83 11.06
C VAL A 312 23.81 -5.92 9.69
N ASP A 313 25.13 -5.78 9.65
CA ASP A 313 25.90 -5.88 8.41
C ASP A 313 25.89 -7.32 7.87
N GLU A 314 25.97 -8.29 8.78
CA GLU A 314 25.94 -9.72 8.50
C GLU A 314 24.58 -10.14 7.92
N VAL A 315 23.46 -9.69 8.51
CA VAL A 315 22.13 -10.01 7.97
C VAL A 315 21.93 -9.36 6.61
N GLN A 316 22.37 -8.11 6.41
CA GLN A 316 22.28 -7.44 5.11
C GLN A 316 23.05 -8.22 4.03
N ALA A 317 24.28 -8.64 4.32
CA ALA A 317 25.11 -9.40 3.39
C ALA A 317 24.53 -10.79 3.09
N TRP A 318 24.01 -11.47 4.11
CA TRP A 318 23.36 -12.77 3.94
C TRP A 318 22.10 -12.67 3.07
N LEU A 319 21.27 -11.65 3.32
CA LEU A 319 20.08 -11.37 2.53
C LEU A 319 20.39 -11.01 1.07
N GLN A 320 21.49 -10.29 0.82
CA GLN A 320 21.98 -10.08 -0.54
C GLN A 320 22.32 -11.41 -1.21
N SER A 321 23.03 -12.30 -0.50
CA SER A 321 23.43 -13.60 -1.07
C SER A 321 22.24 -14.49 -1.44
N LEU A 322 21.11 -14.41 -0.72
CA LEU A 322 19.88 -15.12 -1.08
C LEU A 322 19.31 -14.65 -2.43
N MET A 323 19.31 -13.34 -2.68
CA MET A 323 18.82 -12.80 -3.94
C MET A 323 19.79 -13.12 -5.10
N ASP A 324 21.10 -13.04 -4.85
CA ASP A 324 22.12 -13.38 -5.85
C ASP A 324 22.03 -14.86 -6.25
N GLU A 325 21.85 -15.76 -5.27
CA GLU A 325 21.64 -17.21 -5.51
C GLU A 325 20.36 -17.47 -6.32
N ALA A 326 19.26 -16.79 -5.97
CA ALA A 326 18.00 -16.90 -6.71
C ALA A 326 18.14 -16.39 -8.15
N ILE A 327 18.85 -15.29 -8.40
CA ILE A 327 19.10 -14.78 -9.76
C ILE A 327 19.87 -15.82 -10.58
N GLU A 328 20.99 -16.32 -10.05
CA GLU A 328 21.86 -17.28 -10.75
C GLU A 328 21.10 -18.56 -11.11
N ALA A 329 20.29 -19.08 -10.19
CA ALA A 329 19.58 -20.33 -10.37
C ALA A 329 18.33 -20.23 -11.25
N LEU A 330 17.64 -19.07 -11.23
CA LEU A 330 16.39 -18.88 -11.95
C LEU A 330 16.58 -18.34 -13.38
N ASP A 331 17.64 -17.57 -13.63
CA ASP A 331 17.95 -17.04 -14.96
C ASP A 331 18.28 -18.14 -15.97
N GLY A 332 17.73 -18.02 -17.18
CA GLY A 332 17.91 -18.98 -18.28
C GLY A 332 17.16 -20.30 -18.11
N THR A 333 16.54 -20.56 -16.95
CA THR A 333 15.75 -21.77 -16.69
C THR A 333 14.28 -21.46 -16.43
N HIS A 334 14.00 -20.54 -15.50
CA HIS A 334 12.65 -20.15 -15.09
C HIS A 334 12.26 -18.77 -15.62
N PHE A 335 13.24 -17.87 -15.77
CA PHE A 335 13.05 -16.52 -16.32
C PHE A 335 14.16 -16.20 -17.33
N GLU A 336 13.87 -15.28 -18.26
CA GLU A 336 14.88 -14.63 -19.09
C GLU A 336 15.17 -13.24 -18.53
N LEU A 337 16.24 -13.09 -17.74
CA LEU A 337 16.51 -11.83 -17.03
C LEU A 337 17.44 -10.92 -17.82
N ALA A 338 16.98 -9.70 -18.10
CA ALA A 338 17.82 -8.65 -18.66
C ALA A 338 18.95 -8.26 -17.69
N GLU A 339 20.14 -7.92 -18.20
CA GLU A 339 21.32 -7.60 -17.37
C GLU A 339 21.02 -6.55 -16.29
N ARG A 340 20.28 -5.50 -16.62
CA ARG A 340 19.89 -4.45 -15.66
C ARG A 340 18.90 -4.91 -14.58
N VAL A 341 18.07 -5.92 -14.87
CA VAL A 341 17.12 -6.53 -13.93
C VAL A 341 17.83 -7.51 -12.98
N ARG A 342 19.01 -8.01 -13.33
CA ARG A 342 19.82 -8.85 -12.41
C ARG A 342 20.42 -8.06 -11.25
N LYS A 343 20.29 -6.74 -11.23
CA LYS A 343 20.87 -5.90 -10.19
C LYS A 343 19.80 -5.52 -9.17
N VAL A 344 19.89 -6.13 -7.99
CA VAL A 344 19.10 -5.82 -6.80
C VAL A 344 20.02 -5.63 -5.60
N GLU A 345 19.70 -4.71 -4.71
CA GLU A 345 20.50 -4.44 -3.51
C GLU A 345 19.68 -4.67 -2.23
N SER A 346 20.20 -5.48 -1.31
CA SER A 346 19.72 -5.54 0.07
C SER A 346 20.24 -4.33 0.85
N ARG A 347 19.36 -3.68 1.61
CA ARG A 347 19.64 -2.48 2.42
C ARG A 347 18.97 -2.58 3.78
N ILE A 348 19.53 -1.82 4.73
CA ILE A 348 18.88 -1.55 6.01
C ILE A 348 18.02 -0.31 5.86
N ALA A 349 16.76 -0.39 6.32
CA ALA A 349 15.85 0.75 6.29
C ALA A 349 16.39 1.88 7.18
N PRO A 350 16.26 3.16 6.76
CA PRO A 350 16.66 4.27 7.59
C PRO A 350 15.80 4.35 8.87
N PRO A 351 16.33 4.90 9.98
CA PRO A 351 15.54 5.13 11.19
C PRO A 351 14.27 5.95 10.89
N GLY A 352 13.15 5.57 11.48
CA GLY A 352 11.85 6.22 11.23
C GLY A 352 11.20 5.86 9.89
N GLY A 353 11.75 4.88 9.15
CA GLY A 353 11.13 4.28 7.97
C GLY A 353 9.98 3.32 8.29
N ALA A 354 9.59 2.49 7.31
CA ALA A 354 8.54 1.48 7.48
C ALA A 354 8.91 0.46 8.58
N ALA A 355 7.89 -0.08 9.27
CA ALA A 355 8.05 -1.07 10.33
C ALA A 355 8.17 -2.52 9.80
N ALA A 356 7.86 -2.75 8.53
CA ALA A 356 7.97 -4.05 7.86
C ALA A 356 8.95 -3.99 6.67
N PRO A 357 9.57 -5.12 6.28
CA PRO A 357 10.37 -5.19 5.06
C PRO A 357 9.60 -4.69 3.85
N TYR A 358 10.30 -4.00 2.95
CA TYR A 358 9.67 -3.43 1.75
C TYR A 358 10.65 -3.36 0.58
N TYR A 359 10.08 -3.29 -0.62
CA TYR A 359 10.81 -3.12 -1.88
C TYR A 359 10.62 -1.72 -2.47
N THR A 360 11.70 -1.17 -3.03
CA THR A 360 11.65 0.01 -3.90
C THR A 360 12.15 -0.35 -5.29
N GLY A 361 11.35 -0.04 -6.32
CA GLY A 361 11.70 -0.25 -7.72
C GLY A 361 12.97 0.49 -8.18
N PRO A 362 13.61 0.01 -9.26
CA PRO A 362 14.71 0.74 -9.89
C PRO A 362 14.21 2.11 -10.41
N SER A 363 15.15 3.04 -10.62
CA SER A 363 14.84 4.23 -11.43
C SER A 363 14.53 3.81 -12.88
N GLU A 364 13.79 4.64 -13.62
CA GLU A 364 13.43 4.36 -15.02
C GLU A 364 14.66 4.04 -15.90
N ASP A 365 15.77 4.73 -15.65
CA ASP A 365 17.06 4.55 -16.33
C ASP A 365 17.97 3.48 -15.71
N PHE A 366 17.53 2.83 -14.62
CA PHE A 366 18.29 1.86 -13.82
C PHE A 366 19.60 2.39 -13.19
N SER A 367 19.83 3.71 -13.16
CA SER A 367 20.96 4.31 -12.43
C SER A 367 20.91 3.98 -10.93
N ARG A 368 19.69 3.92 -10.35
CA ARG A 368 19.41 3.28 -9.06
C ARG A 368 18.79 1.89 -9.33
N PRO A 369 19.41 0.79 -8.87
CA PRO A 369 18.80 -0.54 -8.98
C PRO A 369 17.61 -0.69 -8.04
N GLY A 370 16.84 -1.78 -8.20
CA GLY A 370 15.84 -2.16 -7.21
C GLY A 370 16.50 -2.44 -5.86
N ARG A 371 15.78 -2.17 -4.76
CA ARG A 371 16.30 -2.37 -3.40
C ARG A 371 15.27 -3.01 -2.50
N THR A 372 15.68 -4.00 -1.73
CA THR A 372 14.93 -4.50 -0.58
C THR A 372 15.46 -3.83 0.69
N TRP A 373 14.56 -3.55 1.64
CA TRP A 373 14.88 -2.81 2.85
C TRP A 373 14.45 -3.62 4.07
N LEU A 374 15.39 -3.86 4.99
CA LEU A 374 15.14 -4.47 6.29
C LEU A 374 15.07 -3.37 7.37
N PRO A 375 13.90 -3.10 7.97
CA PRO A 375 13.83 -2.38 9.23
C PRO A 375 14.40 -3.24 10.35
N THR A 376 15.46 -2.78 11.02
CA THR A 376 16.03 -3.53 12.15
C THR A 376 15.23 -3.34 13.42
N MET A 377 14.49 -2.24 13.55
CA MET A 377 13.72 -1.90 14.76
C MET A 377 14.56 -1.92 16.04
N GLY A 378 15.88 -1.71 15.93
CA GLY A 378 16.82 -1.79 17.05
C GLY A 378 17.36 -3.20 17.34
N GLU A 379 16.87 -4.22 16.65
CA GLU A 379 17.36 -5.59 16.76
C GLU A 379 18.76 -5.75 16.15
N THR A 380 19.53 -6.67 16.72
CA THR A 380 20.87 -7.06 16.22
C THR A 380 20.99 -8.56 15.95
N ARG A 381 19.89 -9.30 16.13
CA ARG A 381 19.84 -10.76 16.00
C ARG A 381 18.58 -11.12 15.25
N PHE A 382 18.73 -11.79 14.12
CA PHE A 382 17.62 -11.97 13.18
C PHE A 382 17.35 -13.47 12.92
N PRO A 383 16.13 -13.96 13.21
CA PRO A 383 15.79 -15.35 12.96
C PRO A 383 15.73 -15.62 11.45
N VAL A 384 16.40 -16.68 11.00
CA VAL A 384 16.48 -17.03 9.57
C VAL A 384 15.11 -17.38 9.02
N TYR A 385 14.28 -18.10 9.78
CA TYR A 385 13.00 -18.62 9.30
C TYR A 385 12.03 -17.51 8.83
N ASP A 386 12.01 -16.36 9.51
CA ASP A 386 11.09 -15.24 9.22
C ASP A 386 11.55 -14.39 8.02
N LEU A 387 12.86 -14.40 7.71
CA LEU A 387 13.43 -13.56 6.67
C LEU A 387 13.41 -14.19 5.28
N VAL A 388 13.61 -15.51 5.14
CA VAL A 388 13.83 -16.13 3.82
C VAL A 388 12.64 -15.94 2.89
N SER A 389 11.42 -16.28 3.32
CA SER A 389 10.22 -16.14 2.50
C SER A 389 9.97 -14.68 2.13
N THR A 390 10.16 -13.78 3.10
CA THR A 390 10.03 -12.34 2.92
C THR A 390 11.01 -11.80 1.89
N TRP A 391 12.25 -12.30 1.81
CA TRP A 391 13.20 -11.88 0.78
C TRP A 391 12.89 -12.44 -0.61
N TYR A 392 12.23 -13.58 -0.71
CA TYR A 392 11.69 -14.04 -1.99
C TYR A 392 10.44 -13.25 -2.42
N HIS A 393 9.65 -12.77 -1.46
CA HIS A 393 8.49 -11.91 -1.67
C HIS A 393 8.89 -10.50 -2.13
N GLU A 394 9.71 -9.79 -1.35
CA GLU A 394 10.15 -8.43 -1.64
C GLU A 394 11.23 -8.38 -2.74
N GLY A 395 12.09 -9.39 -2.78
CA GLY A 395 13.22 -9.47 -3.70
C GLY A 395 12.93 -10.39 -4.88
N VAL A 396 13.73 -11.45 -5.01
CA VAL A 396 13.75 -12.34 -6.17
C VAL A 396 13.18 -13.70 -5.78
N PRO A 397 12.15 -14.24 -6.47
CA PRO A 397 11.57 -13.76 -7.72
C PRO A 397 10.32 -12.87 -7.61
N GLY A 398 9.99 -12.36 -6.41
CA GLY A 398 8.79 -11.58 -6.14
C GLY A 398 8.79 -10.16 -6.73
N HIS A 399 8.56 -9.15 -5.88
CA HIS A 399 8.36 -7.76 -6.31
C HIS A 399 9.49 -7.23 -7.18
N HIS A 400 10.74 -7.60 -6.91
CA HIS A 400 11.86 -7.14 -7.72
C HIS A 400 11.71 -7.57 -9.18
N LEU A 401 11.51 -8.86 -9.46
CA LEU A 401 11.43 -9.32 -10.85
C LEU A 401 10.22 -8.75 -11.56
N GLN A 402 9.06 -8.67 -10.90
CA GLN A 402 7.85 -8.10 -11.51
C GLN A 402 8.04 -6.63 -11.86
N ILE A 403 8.39 -5.80 -10.87
CA ILE A 403 8.43 -4.35 -11.03
C ILE A 403 9.63 -3.93 -11.88
N ALA A 404 10.82 -4.52 -11.65
CA ALA A 404 11.98 -4.21 -12.49
C ALA A 404 11.76 -4.67 -13.94
N GLN A 405 11.03 -5.76 -14.18
CA GLN A 405 10.66 -6.14 -15.54
C GLN A 405 9.73 -5.10 -16.18
N TRP A 406 8.74 -4.57 -15.45
CA TRP A 406 7.88 -3.49 -15.95
C TRP A 406 8.68 -2.24 -16.31
N THR A 407 9.62 -1.83 -15.45
CA THR A 407 10.54 -0.73 -15.76
C THR A 407 11.41 -1.06 -16.97
N HIS A 408 11.89 -2.30 -17.11
CA HIS A 408 12.71 -2.71 -18.25
C HIS A 408 11.94 -2.67 -19.58
N VAL A 409 10.63 -2.95 -19.58
CA VAL A 409 9.83 -2.94 -20.81
C VAL A 409 8.96 -1.69 -20.93
N ALA A 410 9.23 -0.64 -20.16
CA ALA A 410 8.44 0.60 -20.13
C ALA A 410 8.27 1.22 -21.53
N ASP A 411 9.28 1.14 -22.40
CA ASP A 411 9.21 1.61 -23.79
C ASP A 411 8.14 0.90 -24.65
N SER A 412 7.70 -0.30 -24.23
CA SER A 412 6.65 -1.09 -24.88
C SER A 412 5.28 -0.93 -24.21
N LEU A 413 5.23 -0.29 -23.04
CA LEU A 413 4.04 -0.02 -22.27
C LEU A 413 3.62 1.45 -22.48
N SER A 414 2.37 1.78 -22.14
CA SER A 414 2.05 3.18 -21.91
C SER A 414 2.68 3.65 -20.59
N ARG A 415 2.92 4.94 -20.44
CA ARG A 415 3.35 5.54 -19.17
C ARG A 415 2.38 5.15 -18.05
N TYR A 416 1.08 5.13 -18.32
CA TYR A 416 0.07 4.66 -17.37
C TYR A 416 0.36 3.24 -16.86
N GLN A 417 0.57 2.28 -17.76
CA GLN A 417 0.86 0.88 -17.40
C GLN A 417 2.20 0.70 -16.67
N ALA A 418 3.17 1.57 -16.94
CA ALA A 418 4.49 1.53 -16.30
C ALA A 418 4.52 2.27 -14.94
N SER A 419 3.43 2.94 -14.54
CA SER A 419 3.41 3.81 -13.36
C SER A 419 2.18 3.59 -12.47
N ILE A 420 1.14 4.40 -12.64
CA ILE A 420 -0.04 4.46 -11.75
C ILE A 420 -1.10 3.41 -12.08
N GLY A 421 -1.00 2.73 -13.21
CA GLY A 421 -1.90 1.65 -13.62
C GLY A 421 -1.54 0.34 -12.96
N GLY A 422 -2.11 0.05 -11.79
CA GLY A 422 -1.81 -1.15 -11.01
C GLY A 422 -3.01 -1.76 -10.28
N VAL A 423 -2.93 -3.07 -10.03
CA VAL A 423 -3.91 -3.84 -9.25
C VAL A 423 -3.17 -4.52 -8.10
N SER A 424 -3.58 -4.29 -6.85
CA SER A 424 -2.91 -4.87 -5.67
C SER A 424 -2.82 -6.40 -5.77
N ALA A 425 -3.92 -7.09 -6.08
CA ALA A 425 -3.89 -8.55 -6.23
C ALA A 425 -2.95 -9.06 -7.34
N ASN A 426 -2.61 -8.24 -8.33
CA ASN A 426 -1.59 -8.62 -9.32
C ASN A 426 -0.16 -8.49 -8.77
N ALA A 427 0.12 -7.42 -8.02
CA ALA A 427 1.45 -7.21 -7.42
C ALA A 427 1.70 -8.18 -6.24
N GLU A 428 0.78 -8.18 -5.28
CA GLU A 428 0.86 -9.06 -4.10
C GLU A 428 0.69 -10.53 -4.47
N GLY A 429 -0.25 -10.83 -5.37
CA GLY A 429 -0.46 -12.20 -5.83
C GLY A 429 0.75 -12.78 -6.57
N TRP A 430 1.52 -11.95 -7.27
CA TRP A 430 2.81 -12.37 -7.86
C TRP A 430 3.84 -12.70 -6.78
N ALA A 431 3.98 -11.85 -5.76
CA ALA A 431 4.93 -12.08 -4.69
C ALA A 431 4.58 -13.35 -3.87
N LEU A 432 3.29 -13.61 -3.61
CA LEU A 432 2.84 -14.88 -3.00
C LEU A 432 3.10 -16.08 -3.92
N TYR A 433 2.87 -15.93 -5.23
CA TYR A 433 3.22 -16.96 -6.21
C TYR A 433 4.73 -17.25 -6.20
N ALA A 434 5.57 -16.21 -6.11
CA ALA A 434 7.02 -16.32 -6.06
C ALA A 434 7.49 -17.09 -4.81
N GLU A 435 6.93 -16.81 -3.63
CA GLU A 435 7.21 -17.57 -2.40
C GLU A 435 6.93 -19.06 -2.60
N ARG A 436 5.74 -19.40 -3.15
CA ARG A 436 5.39 -20.80 -3.44
C ARG A 436 6.30 -21.43 -4.49
N LEU A 437 6.65 -20.71 -5.54
CA LEU A 437 7.57 -21.18 -6.57
C LEU A 437 8.93 -21.55 -5.94
N MET A 438 9.42 -20.75 -5.00
CA MET A 438 10.68 -21.03 -4.32
C MET A 438 10.60 -22.28 -3.42
N ASP A 439 9.46 -22.55 -2.77
CA ASP A 439 9.22 -23.84 -2.08
C ASP A 439 9.26 -25.02 -3.07
N GLU A 440 8.54 -24.92 -4.20
CA GLU A 440 8.47 -25.97 -5.23
C GLU A 440 9.82 -26.27 -5.89
N LEU A 441 10.70 -25.26 -5.99
CA LEU A 441 12.05 -25.40 -6.54
C LEU A 441 13.10 -25.84 -5.52
N GLY A 442 12.71 -25.98 -4.24
CA GLY A 442 13.59 -26.50 -3.18
C GLY A 442 14.49 -25.46 -2.51
N PHE A 443 14.17 -24.16 -2.61
CA PHE A 443 14.91 -23.07 -1.96
C PHE A 443 14.62 -22.93 -0.45
N LEU A 444 13.71 -23.75 0.08
CA LEU A 444 13.43 -23.89 1.50
C LEU A 444 13.87 -25.29 1.97
N PRO A 445 15.19 -25.59 2.00
CA PRO A 445 15.69 -26.96 2.08
C PRO A 445 15.55 -27.61 3.46
N ASP A 446 15.23 -26.83 4.50
CA ASP A 446 15.10 -27.31 5.86
C ASP A 446 13.75 -26.91 6.48
N ALA A 447 13.35 -27.67 7.50
CA ALA A 447 12.05 -27.54 8.15
C ALA A 447 11.85 -26.17 8.81
N GLU A 448 12.93 -25.54 9.30
CA GLU A 448 12.88 -24.21 9.90
C GLU A 448 12.47 -23.17 8.84
N ARG A 449 13.18 -23.10 7.71
CA ARG A 449 12.86 -22.17 6.62
C ARG A 449 11.50 -22.44 6.01
N ARG A 450 11.16 -23.72 5.79
CA ARG A 450 9.87 -24.11 5.23
C ARG A 450 8.71 -23.78 6.16
N LEU A 451 8.89 -23.96 7.48
CA LEU A 451 7.88 -23.58 8.47
C LEU A 451 7.66 -22.05 8.51
N GLY A 452 8.71 -21.24 8.37
CA GLY A 452 8.58 -19.79 8.25
C GLY A 452 7.81 -19.32 7.02
N TYR A 453 8.08 -19.92 5.85
CA TYR A 453 7.25 -19.71 4.64
C TYR A 453 5.79 -20.09 4.88
N LEU A 454 5.53 -21.27 5.46
CA LEU A 454 4.16 -21.72 5.72
C LEU A 454 3.44 -20.82 6.72
N ASP A 455 4.13 -20.26 7.72
CA ASP A 455 3.56 -19.26 8.62
C ASP A 455 3.18 -17.97 7.89
N ALA A 456 4.05 -17.50 6.98
CA ALA A 456 3.75 -16.32 6.16
C ALA A 456 2.53 -16.56 5.24
N GLN A 457 2.40 -17.75 4.65
CA GLN A 457 1.21 -18.16 3.90
C GLN A 457 -0.03 -18.29 4.80
N MET A 458 0.10 -18.88 5.98
CA MET A 458 -0.98 -19.03 6.97
C MET A 458 -1.52 -17.68 7.40
N MET A 459 -0.66 -16.71 7.68
CA MET A 459 -1.03 -15.34 8.02
C MET A 459 -1.89 -14.72 6.90
N ARG A 460 -1.53 -14.91 5.63
CA ARG A 460 -2.30 -14.40 4.47
C ARG A 460 -3.61 -15.16 4.25
N ALA A 461 -3.68 -16.46 4.54
CA ALA A 461 -4.93 -17.21 4.56
C ALA A 461 -5.86 -16.72 5.69
N CYS A 462 -5.30 -16.45 6.87
CA CYS A 462 -6.04 -15.84 7.98
C CYS A 462 -6.59 -14.48 7.60
N ARG A 463 -5.82 -13.63 6.87
CA ARG A 463 -6.33 -12.35 6.34
C ARG A 463 -7.60 -12.53 5.50
N VAL A 464 -7.64 -13.51 4.58
CA VAL A 464 -8.84 -13.78 3.78
C VAL A 464 -10.04 -14.16 4.66
N ILE A 465 -9.82 -15.06 5.63
CA ILE A 465 -10.87 -15.53 6.55
C ILE A 465 -11.41 -14.36 7.39
N VAL A 466 -10.54 -13.62 8.06
CA VAL A 466 -10.97 -12.58 9.00
C VAL A 466 -11.51 -11.36 8.28
N ASP A 467 -10.91 -10.93 7.17
CA ASP A 467 -11.32 -9.73 6.44
C ASP A 467 -12.72 -9.90 5.83
N ILE A 468 -12.95 -10.98 5.06
CA ILE A 468 -14.28 -11.29 4.52
C ILE A 468 -15.25 -11.64 5.65
N GLY A 469 -14.82 -12.50 6.57
CA GLY A 469 -15.66 -13.03 7.65
C GLY A 469 -16.21 -11.93 8.53
N MET A 470 -15.34 -11.05 9.02
CA MET A 470 -15.70 -9.91 9.88
C MET A 470 -16.54 -8.90 9.12
N HIS A 471 -16.10 -8.41 7.96
CA HIS A 471 -16.80 -7.32 7.28
C HIS A 471 -18.13 -7.73 6.65
N ALA A 472 -18.30 -8.99 6.26
CA ALA A 472 -19.57 -9.53 5.78
C ALA A 472 -20.36 -10.30 6.86
N GLU A 473 -19.87 -10.30 8.11
CA GLU A 473 -20.47 -10.99 9.27
C GLU A 473 -20.83 -12.46 8.99
N MET A 474 -19.93 -13.17 8.30
CA MET A 474 -20.12 -14.56 7.90
C MET A 474 -20.15 -15.48 9.14
N GLU A 475 -20.80 -16.63 8.99
CA GLU A 475 -20.78 -17.70 10.00
C GLU A 475 -19.44 -18.45 9.93
N ILE A 476 -18.82 -18.66 11.07
CA ILE A 476 -17.64 -19.51 11.21
C ILE A 476 -18.05 -20.97 10.94
N PRO A 477 -17.39 -21.69 10.01
CA PRO A 477 -17.78 -23.04 9.64
C PRO A 477 -17.95 -23.98 10.84
N ALA A 478 -18.96 -24.85 10.78
CA ALA A 478 -19.29 -25.77 11.88
C ALA A 478 -18.18 -26.79 12.19
N ASP A 479 -17.26 -27.02 11.24
CA ASP A 479 -16.07 -27.86 11.38
C ASP A 479 -14.81 -27.07 11.77
N SER A 480 -14.93 -25.75 11.96
CA SER A 480 -13.86 -24.92 12.48
C SER A 480 -13.45 -25.34 13.90
N PRO A 481 -12.14 -25.38 14.20
CA PRO A 481 -11.66 -25.58 15.58
C PRO A 481 -11.86 -24.34 16.46
N PHE A 482 -12.31 -23.21 15.89
CA PHE A 482 -12.46 -21.92 16.54
C PHE A 482 -13.91 -21.46 16.42
N HIS A 483 -14.62 -21.29 17.54
CA HIS A 483 -16.00 -20.75 17.63
C HIS A 483 -16.98 -21.24 16.54
N PRO A 484 -17.19 -22.56 16.37
CA PRO A 484 -18.02 -23.09 15.28
C PRO A 484 -19.48 -22.64 15.37
N GLY A 485 -20.02 -22.12 14.26
CA GLY A 485 -21.40 -21.65 14.14
C GLY A 485 -21.67 -20.25 14.71
N GLU A 486 -20.66 -19.59 15.30
CA GLU A 486 -20.75 -18.18 15.66
C GLU A 486 -20.53 -17.28 14.43
N ARG A 487 -20.97 -16.02 14.51
CA ARG A 487 -20.66 -15.02 13.47
C ARG A 487 -19.44 -14.23 13.87
N TRP A 488 -18.61 -13.87 12.90
CA TRP A 488 -17.42 -13.06 13.16
C TRP A 488 -17.78 -11.71 13.80
N THR A 489 -16.95 -11.33 14.77
CA THR A 489 -16.84 -9.98 15.31
C THR A 489 -15.37 -9.53 15.21
N PRO A 490 -15.06 -8.23 15.35
CA PRO A 490 -13.69 -7.76 15.42
C PRO A 490 -12.85 -8.44 16.51
N GLU A 491 -13.45 -8.74 17.67
CA GLU A 491 -12.77 -9.42 18.77
C GLU A 491 -12.41 -10.87 18.40
N LEU A 492 -13.36 -11.59 17.79
CA LEU A 492 -13.10 -12.95 17.30
C LEU A 492 -12.05 -12.95 16.19
N ALA A 493 -12.06 -11.95 15.30
CA ALA A 493 -11.07 -11.79 14.25
C ALA A 493 -9.66 -11.60 14.82
N GLN A 494 -9.51 -10.71 15.80
CA GLN A 494 -8.23 -10.47 16.47
C GLN A 494 -7.74 -11.71 17.24
N GLU A 495 -8.64 -12.39 17.97
CA GLU A 495 -8.31 -13.64 18.67
C GLU A 495 -7.89 -14.74 17.68
N PHE A 496 -8.64 -14.95 16.60
CA PHE A 496 -8.30 -15.94 15.59
C PHE A 496 -6.94 -15.64 14.96
N PHE A 497 -6.71 -14.39 14.53
CA PHE A 497 -5.48 -14.02 13.87
C PHE A 497 -4.26 -14.16 14.79
N GLY A 498 -4.40 -13.80 16.08
CA GLY A 498 -3.35 -13.97 17.09
C GLY A 498 -3.06 -15.43 17.44
N ASN A 499 -4.09 -16.28 17.46
CA ASN A 499 -3.92 -17.72 17.72
C ASN A 499 -3.33 -18.48 16.53
N HIS A 500 -3.40 -17.92 15.32
CA HIS A 500 -3.11 -18.62 14.08
C HIS A 500 -2.03 -17.96 13.21
N SER A 501 -1.24 -17.04 13.77
CA SER A 501 -0.07 -16.47 13.12
C SER A 501 1.12 -16.46 14.08
N GLY A 502 2.35 -16.61 13.57
CA GLY A 502 3.57 -16.43 14.33
C GLY A 502 3.90 -14.96 14.64
N ARG A 503 2.96 -14.04 14.44
CA ARG A 503 3.21 -12.59 14.55
C ARG A 503 3.08 -12.12 16.01
N PRO A 504 3.91 -11.15 16.44
CA PRO A 504 3.78 -10.51 17.73
C PRO A 504 2.39 -9.88 17.95
N ALA A 505 1.95 -9.78 19.22
CA ALA A 505 0.60 -9.29 19.55
C ALA A 505 0.34 -7.84 19.10
N ASP A 506 1.36 -6.99 19.15
CA ASP A 506 1.33 -5.62 18.64
C ASP A 506 1.13 -5.57 17.12
N PHE A 507 1.75 -6.48 16.37
CA PHE A 507 1.50 -6.63 14.93
C PHE A 507 0.08 -7.12 14.63
N VAL A 508 -0.47 -8.00 15.47
CA VAL A 508 -1.85 -8.51 15.32
C VAL A 508 -2.88 -7.43 15.65
N GLU A 509 -2.57 -6.53 16.59
CA GLU A 509 -3.45 -5.44 16.99
C GLU A 509 -3.45 -4.28 15.99
N SER A 510 -2.28 -3.95 15.42
CA SER A 510 -2.09 -2.92 14.40
C SER A 510 -2.81 -3.24 13.09
#